data_AF-A0A2V7YKR2-F1
#
_entry.id   AF-A0A2V7YKR2-F1
#
_cell.length_a   1.000
_cell.length_b   1.000
_cell.length_c   1.000
_cell.angle_alpha   90.00
_cell.angle_beta   90.00
_cell.angle_gamma   90.00
#
_symmetry.space_group_name_H-M   'P 1'
#
loop_
_entity.id
_entity.type
_entity.pdbx_description
1 polymer ?
#
loop_
_entity_poly.entity_id
_entity_poly.type
_entity_poly.pdbx_seq_one_letter_code
_entity_poly.pdbx_strand_id
1 'polypeptide(L)'
;MDARHQRAPLWNSIRGSFSADLARRCPLSRRERRCEQRAHRRDLSRSRPVRGVSRRAGRKPISALVTNFNRTGLTHDELETLLHEFGHVLHGVLSQTEYNLHSGTSVERDFVEAPSQMYEEWGSRMESLSLLRNHCPSCPEVDESLVTRIRAAKKFGTGVDYGRQHLYAAYDMALSGANPGECLEIWKSMETATPMGYIERTSFPGTFEHIASGYAAGYYGYMWAKVIALDLLSAFGEDLMNTATGRRFRAGVERSVFRGDSRGELITTESTEHTEASLCSLW
;
A
#
# COMPACT_ATOMS: atom_id res chain seq x y z
N MET A 1 -32.15 -26.79 4.73
CA MET A 1 -32.55 -25.68 3.84
C MET A 1 -31.32 -25.26 3.06
N ASP A 2 -31.41 -25.43 1.74
CA ASP A 2 -30.32 -25.44 0.78
C ASP A 2 -29.73 -24.03 0.54
N ALA A 3 -28.48 -23.81 0.95
CA ALA A 3 -27.78 -22.54 0.78
C ALA A 3 -27.21 -22.45 -0.64
N ARG A 4 -28.06 -22.07 -1.60
CA ARG A 4 -27.63 -21.70 -2.95
C ARG A 4 -26.53 -20.64 -2.87
N HIS A 5 -25.31 -21.02 -3.25
CA HIS A 5 -24.23 -20.08 -3.56
C HIS A 5 -24.64 -19.19 -4.74
N GLN A 6 -25.31 -18.07 -4.46
CA GLN A 6 -25.51 -17.02 -5.44
C GLN A 6 -24.14 -16.45 -5.81
N ARG A 7 -23.75 -16.58 -7.08
CA ARG A 7 -22.55 -15.91 -7.60
C ARG A 7 -22.76 -14.41 -7.45
N ALA A 8 -21.82 -13.73 -6.78
CA ALA A 8 -21.83 -12.28 -6.76
C ALA A 8 -21.78 -11.77 -8.21
N PRO A 9 -22.63 -10.80 -8.60
CA PRO A 9 -22.54 -10.20 -9.93
C PRO A 9 -21.19 -9.50 -10.04
N LEU A 10 -20.31 -10.09 -10.85
CA LEU A 10 -19.02 -9.51 -11.20
C LEU A 10 -19.18 -8.82 -12.53
N TRP A 11 -18.61 -7.63 -12.67
CA TRP A 11 -18.70 -6.87 -13.91
C TRP A 11 -17.92 -7.51 -15.08
N ASN A 12 -17.20 -8.62 -14.83
CA ASN A 12 -16.55 -9.45 -15.86
C ASN A 12 -16.26 -10.87 -15.33
N SER A 13 -16.19 -11.86 -16.22
CA SER A 13 -16.04 -13.30 -15.96
C SER A 13 -14.71 -13.73 -15.32
N ILE A 14 -13.68 -12.88 -15.42
CA ILE A 14 -12.29 -13.16 -14.98
C ILE A 14 -12.05 -12.76 -13.52
N ARG A 15 -13.02 -12.12 -12.87
CA ARG A 15 -12.86 -11.60 -11.51
C ARG A 15 -13.06 -12.70 -10.45
N GLY A 16 -12.30 -12.58 -9.36
CA GLY A 16 -12.61 -13.25 -8.10
C GLY A 16 -13.38 -12.31 -7.17
N SER A 17 -14.33 -12.85 -6.40
CA SER A 17 -14.91 -12.18 -5.25
C SER A 17 -14.54 -12.97 -4.00
N PHE A 18 -13.92 -12.32 -3.02
CA PHE A 18 -13.66 -12.90 -1.71
C PHE A 18 -14.57 -12.22 -0.70
N SER A 19 -15.25 -13.01 0.13
CA SER A 19 -16.00 -12.50 1.28
C SER A 19 -15.26 -12.91 2.54
N ALA A 20 -14.78 -11.93 3.29
CA ALA A 20 -14.23 -12.16 4.62
C ALA A 20 -15.35 -12.02 5.64
N ASP A 21 -15.82 -13.13 6.21
CA ASP A 21 -16.69 -13.08 7.39
C ASP A 21 -15.84 -13.25 8.65
N LEU A 22 -15.61 -12.14 9.34
CA LEU A 22 -14.72 -12.07 10.51
C LEU A 22 -15.29 -12.77 11.76
N ALA A 23 -16.53 -13.28 11.71
CA ALA A 23 -17.21 -13.91 12.84
C ALA A 23 -17.23 -15.45 12.80
N ARG A 24 -16.84 -16.11 11.70
CA ARG A 24 -16.86 -17.59 11.60
C ARG A 24 -15.67 -18.09 10.80
N ARG A 25 -14.89 -19.02 11.38
CA ARG A 25 -13.94 -19.85 10.63
C ARG A 25 -14.73 -20.63 9.58
N CYS A 26 -14.75 -20.15 8.35
CA CYS A 26 -15.28 -20.89 7.20
C CYS A 26 -14.11 -21.16 6.24
N PRO A 27 -13.98 -22.37 5.66
CA PRO A 27 -12.80 -22.75 4.91
C PRO A 27 -12.70 -21.95 3.61
N LEU A 28 -11.50 -21.49 3.28
CA LEU A 28 -11.16 -20.94 1.97
C LEU A 28 -11.40 -22.04 0.91
N SER A 29 -12.47 -21.92 0.13
CA SER A 29 -12.73 -22.85 -0.98
C SER A 29 -11.70 -22.60 -2.09
N ARG A 30 -10.87 -23.62 -2.40
CA ARG A 30 -9.99 -23.66 -3.58
C ARG A 30 -10.80 -23.40 -4.86
N ARG A 31 -10.55 -22.26 -5.53
CA ARG A 31 -10.63 -22.14 -6.99
C ARG A 31 -9.64 -21.08 -7.47
N GLU A 32 -8.64 -21.52 -8.23
CA GLU A 32 -7.73 -20.69 -9.01
C GLU A 32 -8.52 -19.83 -9.99
N ARG A 33 -8.28 -18.51 -10.01
CA ARG A 33 -8.68 -17.65 -11.13
C ARG A 33 -7.63 -16.56 -11.37
N ARG A 34 -7.22 -16.46 -12.64
CA ARG A 34 -6.17 -15.60 -13.19
C ARG A 34 -6.51 -14.11 -13.10
N CYS A 35 -5.51 -13.30 -12.76
CA CYS A 35 -5.49 -11.87 -13.08
C CYS A 35 -5.15 -11.70 -14.56
N GLU A 36 -5.85 -10.82 -15.29
CA GLU A 36 -5.64 -10.62 -16.74
C GLU A 36 -5.46 -9.14 -17.10
N GLN A 37 -4.45 -8.87 -17.94
CA GLN A 37 -4.30 -7.63 -18.70
C GLN A 37 -5.28 -7.55 -19.90
N ARG A 38 -5.77 -6.33 -20.20
CA ARG A 38 -6.56 -5.98 -21.39
C ARG A 38 -6.24 -4.56 -21.86
N ALA A 39 -6.30 -4.34 -23.18
CA ALA A 39 -5.95 -3.10 -23.91
C ALA A 39 -6.72 -1.80 -23.54
N HIS A 40 -7.67 -1.83 -22.59
CA HIS A 40 -8.46 -0.67 -22.17
C HIS A 40 -8.56 -0.51 -20.65
N ARG A 41 -7.65 -1.14 -19.88
CA ARG A 41 -7.56 -0.91 -18.43
C ARG A 41 -6.42 0.05 -18.13
N ARG A 42 -6.58 0.81 -17.04
CA ARG A 42 -5.52 1.67 -16.50
C ARG A 42 -4.28 0.83 -16.24
N ASP A 43 -3.12 1.34 -16.63
CA ASP A 43 -1.86 0.57 -16.61
C ASP A 43 -1.31 0.35 -15.20
N LEU A 44 -1.65 1.22 -14.24
CA LEU A 44 -1.17 1.15 -12.85
C LEU A 44 -2.02 0.24 -11.97
N SER A 45 -1.34 -0.54 -11.13
CA SER A 45 -1.96 -1.30 -10.04
C SER A 45 -2.51 -0.34 -8.98
N ARG A 46 -3.71 -0.61 -8.47
CA ARG A 46 -4.37 0.21 -7.44
C ARG A 46 -5.49 -0.53 -6.72
N SER A 47 -5.60 -0.31 -5.41
CA SER A 47 -6.75 -0.63 -4.58
C SER A 47 -7.79 0.48 -4.64
N ARG A 48 -9.06 0.10 -4.79
CA ARG A 48 -10.19 1.04 -4.77
C ARG A 48 -11.23 0.65 -3.73
N PRO A 49 -11.56 1.55 -2.79
CA PRO A 49 -12.75 1.38 -1.97
C PRO A 49 -13.97 1.53 -2.87
N VAL A 50 -14.77 0.47 -2.99
CA VAL A 50 -16.07 0.48 -3.69
C VAL A 50 -17.17 0.89 -2.72
N ARG A 51 -17.03 0.48 -1.47
CA ARG A 51 -17.98 0.76 -0.41
C ARG A 51 -17.24 0.90 0.92
N GLY A 52 -17.34 2.05 1.56
CA GLY A 52 -16.80 2.22 2.91
C GLY A 52 -17.70 1.59 3.98
N VAL A 53 -17.11 1.25 5.13
CA VAL A 53 -17.84 0.81 6.33
C VAL A 53 -18.62 1.98 6.93
N SER A 54 -19.70 1.68 7.66
CA SER A 54 -20.32 2.57 8.64
C SER A 54 -21.10 1.74 9.63
N ARG A 55 -20.67 1.75 10.90
CA ARG A 55 -21.36 1.00 11.96
C ARG A 55 -22.75 1.58 12.23
N ARG A 56 -22.88 2.92 12.26
CA ARG A 56 -24.16 3.61 12.43
C ARG A 56 -25.20 3.23 11.37
N ALA A 57 -24.77 3.05 10.13
CA ALA A 57 -25.64 2.65 9.02
C ALA A 57 -25.68 1.13 8.76
N GLY A 58 -25.01 0.30 9.59
CA GLY A 58 -24.91 -1.14 9.37
C GLY A 58 -24.24 -1.54 8.04
N ARG A 59 -23.41 -0.67 7.46
CA ARG A 59 -22.80 -0.83 6.12
C ARG A 59 -21.47 -1.59 6.23
N LYS A 60 -21.35 -2.70 5.49
CA LYS A 60 -20.08 -3.47 5.39
C LYS A 60 -19.17 -2.93 4.28
N PRO A 61 -17.84 -2.91 4.47
CA PRO A 61 -16.92 -2.42 3.44
C PRO A 61 -16.82 -3.37 2.24
N ILE A 62 -16.44 -2.84 1.08
CA ILE A 62 -16.09 -3.56 -0.15
C ILE A 62 -14.92 -2.82 -0.79
N SER A 63 -13.83 -3.54 -1.06
CA SER A 63 -12.67 -3.03 -1.80
C SER A 63 -12.44 -3.86 -3.06
N ALA A 64 -11.89 -3.23 -4.08
CA ALA A 64 -11.50 -3.88 -5.33
C ALA A 64 -10.01 -3.66 -5.59
N LEU A 65 -9.26 -4.75 -5.69
CA LEU A 65 -7.87 -4.74 -6.13
C LEU A 65 -7.83 -4.81 -7.67
N VAL A 66 -7.14 -3.87 -8.31
CA VAL A 66 -6.95 -3.84 -9.76
C VAL A 66 -5.46 -3.87 -10.04
N THR A 67 -4.99 -4.89 -10.76
CA THR A 67 -3.57 -5.06 -11.07
C THR A 67 -3.40 -5.58 -12.50
N ASN A 68 -2.21 -5.37 -13.06
CA ASN A 68 -1.83 -5.79 -14.41
C ASN A 68 -0.59 -6.69 -14.40
N PHE A 69 -0.61 -7.76 -13.60
CA PHE A 69 0.54 -8.64 -13.45
C PHE A 69 0.76 -9.60 -14.63
N ASN A 70 1.99 -10.08 -14.73
CA ASN A 70 2.39 -11.16 -15.62
C ASN A 70 1.56 -12.44 -15.33
N ARG A 71 1.11 -13.06 -16.42
CA ARG A 71 0.23 -14.24 -16.40
C ARG A 71 0.95 -15.54 -16.09
N THR A 72 2.27 -15.59 -16.22
CA THR A 72 3.07 -16.81 -16.04
C THR A 72 3.69 -16.93 -14.65
N GLY A 73 3.57 -15.89 -13.83
CA GLY A 73 4.16 -15.78 -12.49
C GLY A 73 4.47 -14.32 -12.18
N LEU A 74 4.54 -13.97 -10.89
CA LEU A 74 4.89 -12.62 -10.47
C LEU A 74 6.42 -12.46 -10.47
N THR A 75 6.91 -11.34 -10.97
CA THR A 75 8.25 -10.88 -10.58
C THR A 75 8.26 -10.47 -9.10
N HIS A 76 9.45 -10.24 -8.54
CA HIS A 76 9.56 -9.76 -7.16
C HIS A 76 8.89 -8.37 -6.99
N ASP A 77 9.11 -7.45 -7.92
CA ASP A 77 8.47 -6.13 -7.93
C ASP A 77 6.94 -6.22 -8.03
N GLU A 78 6.41 -7.16 -8.83
CA GLU A 78 4.96 -7.41 -8.93
C GLU A 78 4.40 -8.01 -7.64
N LEU A 79 5.16 -8.86 -6.94
CA LEU A 79 4.79 -9.38 -5.63
C LEU A 79 4.76 -8.25 -4.58
N GLU A 80 5.78 -7.38 -4.57
CA GLU A 80 5.81 -6.22 -3.67
C GLU A 80 4.63 -5.27 -3.95
N THR A 81 4.35 -5.00 -5.22
CA THR A 81 3.17 -4.22 -5.66
C THR A 81 1.86 -4.88 -5.21
N LEU A 82 1.74 -6.21 -5.33
CA LEU A 82 0.57 -6.93 -4.84
C LEU A 82 0.38 -6.75 -3.34
N LEU A 83 1.45 -6.87 -2.55
CA LEU A 83 1.40 -6.70 -1.10
C LEU A 83 1.04 -5.28 -0.70
N HIS A 84 1.62 -4.27 -1.37
CA HIS A 84 1.28 -2.86 -1.19
C HIS A 84 -0.23 -2.64 -1.38
N GLU A 85 -0.76 -3.02 -2.54
CA GLU A 85 -2.16 -2.77 -2.87
C GLU A 85 -3.12 -3.61 -2.04
N PHE A 86 -2.69 -4.81 -1.64
CA PHE A 86 -3.46 -5.62 -0.70
C PHE A 86 -3.48 -5.01 0.70
N GLY A 87 -2.43 -4.31 1.12
CA GLY A 87 -2.43 -3.49 2.34
C GLY A 87 -3.55 -2.45 2.34
N HIS A 88 -3.73 -1.71 1.24
CA HIS A 88 -4.86 -0.80 1.07
C HIS A 88 -6.22 -1.50 1.13
N VAL A 89 -6.32 -2.73 0.57
CA VAL A 89 -7.52 -3.55 0.69
C VAL A 89 -7.80 -3.88 2.15
N LEU A 90 -6.80 -4.34 2.89
CA LEU A 90 -6.91 -4.66 4.32
C LEU A 90 -7.35 -3.44 5.13
N HIS A 91 -6.73 -2.29 4.90
CA HIS A 91 -7.11 -1.03 5.53
C HIS A 91 -8.57 -0.66 5.26
N GLY A 92 -9.03 -0.83 4.02
CA GLY A 92 -10.44 -0.67 3.66
C GLY A 92 -11.39 -1.63 4.39
N VAL A 93 -11.10 -2.93 4.37
CA VAL A 93 -12.05 -3.98 4.82
C VAL A 93 -12.00 -4.25 6.33
N LEU A 94 -10.88 -3.93 6.98
CA LEU A 94 -10.70 -4.12 8.42
C LEU A 94 -11.14 -2.91 9.25
N SER A 95 -11.34 -1.75 8.61
CA SER A 95 -11.87 -0.53 9.21
C SER A 95 -13.20 -0.75 9.93
N GLN A 96 -13.37 -0.11 11.10
CA GLN A 96 -14.55 -0.24 11.95
C GLN A 96 -15.07 1.11 12.46
N THR A 97 -15.27 2.06 11.55
CA THR A 97 -15.71 3.42 11.91
C THR A 97 -17.23 3.60 11.95
N GLU A 98 -17.69 4.55 12.77
CA GLU A 98 -19.11 4.89 12.92
C GLU A 98 -19.67 5.54 11.65
N TYR A 99 -18.92 6.48 11.09
CA TYR A 99 -19.31 7.29 9.93
C TYR A 99 -18.50 6.91 8.69
N ASN A 100 -19.17 6.91 7.55
CA ASN A 100 -18.54 6.53 6.27
C ASN A 100 -17.41 7.48 5.84
N LEU A 101 -17.45 8.74 6.27
CA LEU A 101 -16.41 9.74 6.00
C LEU A 101 -15.04 9.34 6.56
N HIS A 102 -15.01 8.52 7.62
CA HIS A 102 -13.77 8.05 8.26
C HIS A 102 -13.46 6.59 7.90
N SER A 103 -14.04 6.08 6.82
CA SER A 103 -13.93 4.65 6.51
C SER A 103 -12.71 4.30 5.66
N GLY A 104 -12.09 3.17 5.98
CA GLY A 104 -10.97 2.63 5.21
C GLY A 104 -9.80 3.60 5.13
N THR A 105 -9.31 3.81 3.92
CA THR A 105 -8.17 4.69 3.60
C THR A 105 -8.51 6.18 3.62
N SER A 106 -9.62 6.59 4.25
CA SER A 106 -10.00 7.99 4.44
C SER A 106 -9.26 8.55 5.67
N VAL A 107 -7.95 8.68 5.53
CA VAL A 107 -7.01 9.12 6.57
C VAL A 107 -6.13 10.24 6.03
N GLU A 108 -5.25 10.79 6.87
CA GLU A 108 -4.27 11.79 6.48
C GLU A 108 -3.47 11.32 5.26
N ARG A 109 -3.27 12.24 4.31
CA ARG A 109 -2.68 11.92 3.01
C ARG A 109 -1.25 11.39 3.13
N ASP A 110 -0.51 11.87 4.11
CA ASP A 110 0.86 11.46 4.43
C ASP A 110 0.93 10.22 5.34
N PHE A 111 -0.21 9.71 5.84
CA PHE A 111 -0.28 8.45 6.57
C PHE A 111 -0.82 7.29 5.74
N VAL A 112 -1.67 7.55 4.74
CA VAL A 112 -2.44 6.52 4.02
C VAL A 112 -1.59 5.39 3.41
N GLU A 113 -0.34 5.70 3.02
CA GLU A 113 0.60 4.74 2.43
C GLU A 113 1.40 3.94 3.47
N ALA A 114 1.36 4.31 4.76
CA ALA A 114 2.20 3.64 5.77
C ALA A 114 1.80 2.17 5.97
N PRO A 115 0.50 1.81 6.07
CA PRO A 115 0.10 0.41 6.14
C PRO A 115 0.49 -0.40 4.89
N SER A 116 0.28 0.13 3.69
CA SER A 116 0.61 -0.56 2.43
C SER A 116 2.11 -0.77 2.29
N GLN A 117 2.91 0.25 2.56
CA GLN A 117 4.38 0.17 2.52
C GLN A 117 4.98 -0.71 3.60
N MET A 118 4.30 -0.89 4.73
CA MET A 118 4.70 -1.85 5.76
C MET A 118 4.52 -3.28 5.23
N TYR A 119 3.40 -3.56 4.55
CA TYR A 119 3.11 -4.88 3.98
C TYR A 119 4.07 -5.28 2.85
N GLU A 120 4.67 -4.33 2.13
CA GLU A 120 5.73 -4.62 1.14
C GLU A 120 6.88 -5.45 1.74
N GLU A 121 7.21 -5.24 3.02
CA GLU A 121 8.35 -5.89 3.65
C GLU A 121 8.17 -7.41 3.81
N TRP A 122 6.92 -7.91 3.83
CA TRP A 122 6.63 -9.35 3.79
C TRP A 122 7.14 -10.02 2.50
N GLY A 123 7.27 -9.27 1.40
CA GLY A 123 7.75 -9.78 0.12
C GLY A 123 9.24 -10.16 0.10
N SER A 124 9.98 -9.87 1.18
CA SER A 124 11.43 -10.12 1.27
C SER A 124 11.81 -11.00 2.46
N ARG A 125 10.83 -11.71 3.06
CA ARG A 125 10.97 -12.39 4.36
C ARG A 125 10.69 -13.87 4.22
N MET A 126 11.58 -14.69 4.78
CA MET A 126 11.57 -16.15 4.62
C MET A 126 10.25 -16.76 5.09
N GLU A 127 9.78 -16.36 6.27
CA GLU A 127 8.57 -16.85 6.90
C GLU A 127 7.33 -16.62 6.04
N SER A 128 7.32 -15.50 5.30
CA SER A 128 6.22 -15.10 4.42
C SER A 128 6.29 -15.80 3.08
N LEU A 129 7.46 -15.78 2.44
CA LEU A 129 7.67 -16.40 1.13
C LEU A 129 7.52 -17.93 1.16
N SER A 130 7.89 -18.57 2.27
CA SER A 130 7.70 -20.01 2.49
C SER A 130 6.23 -20.44 2.36
N LEU A 131 5.28 -19.55 2.68
CA LEU A 131 3.85 -19.85 2.58
C LEU A 131 3.36 -20.03 1.13
N LEU A 132 4.10 -19.52 0.14
CA LEU A 132 3.74 -19.65 -1.28
C LEU A 132 3.68 -21.11 -1.71
N ARG A 133 4.48 -21.99 -1.09
CA ARG A 133 4.47 -23.44 -1.35
C ARG A 133 3.10 -24.09 -1.10
N ASN A 134 2.33 -23.56 -0.15
CA ASN A 134 0.98 -24.07 0.16
C ASN A 134 -0.02 -23.81 -0.99
N HIS A 135 0.28 -22.82 -1.83
CA HIS A 135 -0.57 -22.40 -2.94
C HIS A 135 -0.04 -22.87 -4.30
N CYS A 136 1.26 -23.11 -4.41
CA CYS A 136 1.88 -23.68 -5.60
C CYS A 136 2.88 -24.79 -5.22
N PRO A 137 2.41 -26.03 -5.01
CA PRO A 137 3.29 -27.15 -4.66
C PRO A 137 4.33 -27.50 -5.73
N SER A 138 4.08 -27.13 -6.98
CA SER A 138 4.98 -27.33 -8.13
C SER A 138 5.95 -26.17 -8.39
N CYS A 139 5.84 -25.06 -7.65
CA CYS A 139 6.75 -23.93 -7.80
C CYS A 139 8.11 -24.26 -7.14
N PRO A 140 9.21 -23.66 -7.63
CA PRO A 140 10.51 -23.77 -6.97
C PRO A 140 10.43 -23.37 -5.50
N GLU A 141 11.14 -24.10 -4.65
CA GLU A 141 11.23 -23.77 -3.23
C GLU A 141 12.00 -22.46 -3.05
N VAL A 142 11.47 -21.59 -2.18
CA VAL A 142 12.17 -20.38 -1.75
C VAL A 142 13.09 -20.76 -0.61
N ASP A 143 14.40 -20.68 -0.84
CA ASP A 143 15.43 -20.98 0.16
C ASP A 143 16.12 -19.70 0.68
N GLU A 144 16.89 -19.84 1.76
CA GLU A 144 17.54 -18.70 2.43
C GLU A 144 18.53 -18.00 1.50
N SER A 145 19.13 -18.75 0.60
CA SER A 145 20.03 -18.25 -0.44
C SER A 145 19.32 -17.29 -1.39
N LEU A 146 18.11 -17.64 -1.85
CA LEU A 146 17.28 -16.78 -2.68
C LEU A 146 16.80 -15.54 -1.92
N VAL A 147 16.33 -15.70 -0.69
CA VAL A 147 15.89 -14.56 0.15
C VAL A 147 17.04 -13.58 0.40
N THR A 148 18.24 -14.08 0.67
CA THR A 148 19.45 -13.26 0.82
C THR A 148 19.73 -12.46 -0.46
N ARG A 149 19.64 -13.09 -1.64
CA ARG A 149 19.81 -12.39 -2.92
C ARG A 149 18.72 -11.34 -3.18
N ILE A 150 17.47 -11.63 -2.84
CA ILE A 150 16.35 -10.67 -2.95
C ILE A 150 16.63 -9.45 -2.07
N ARG A 151 17.02 -9.66 -0.80
CA ARG A 151 17.34 -8.55 0.12
C ARG A 151 18.56 -7.74 -0.33
N ALA A 152 19.57 -8.39 -0.91
CA ALA A 152 20.72 -7.70 -1.49
C ALA A 152 20.31 -6.86 -2.71
N ALA A 153 19.48 -7.43 -3.61
CA ALA A 153 18.95 -6.73 -4.77
C ALA A 153 18.09 -5.52 -4.36
N LYS A 154 17.21 -5.67 -3.36
CA LYS A 154 16.38 -4.58 -2.82
C LYS A 154 17.20 -3.41 -2.28
N LYS A 155 18.42 -3.66 -1.78
CA LYS A 155 19.32 -2.59 -1.29
C LYS A 155 20.07 -1.89 -2.41
N PHE A 156 20.33 -2.59 -3.51
CA PHE A 156 21.05 -2.04 -4.64
C PHE A 156 20.22 -0.94 -5.32
N GLY A 157 20.80 0.23 -5.55
CA GLY A 157 20.11 1.33 -6.23
C GLY A 157 19.19 2.21 -5.35
N THR A 158 18.94 1.82 -4.10
CA THR A 158 18.03 2.55 -3.18
C THR A 158 18.30 4.06 -3.06
N GLY A 159 19.56 4.48 -3.08
CA GLY A 159 19.91 5.91 -3.07
C GLY A 159 19.43 6.66 -4.31
N VAL A 160 19.50 6.03 -5.49
CA VAL A 160 18.98 6.59 -6.74
C VAL A 160 17.45 6.64 -6.71
N ASP A 161 16.80 5.59 -6.21
CA ASP A 161 15.34 5.54 -6.08
C ASP A 161 14.82 6.62 -5.13
N TYR A 162 15.45 6.78 -3.96
CA TYR A 162 15.11 7.85 -3.02
C TYR A 162 15.39 9.24 -3.60
N GLY A 163 16.50 9.42 -4.32
CA GLY A 163 16.77 10.66 -5.05
C GLY A 163 15.68 10.98 -6.07
N ARG A 164 15.16 9.96 -6.77
CA ARG A 164 14.06 10.12 -7.72
C ARG A 164 12.73 10.47 -7.03
N GLN A 165 12.39 9.80 -5.92
CA GLN A 165 11.19 10.14 -5.13
C GLN A 165 11.27 11.56 -4.55
N HIS A 166 12.45 11.96 -4.07
CA HIS A 166 12.68 13.32 -3.58
C HIS A 166 12.47 14.35 -4.69
N LEU A 167 12.99 14.11 -5.91
CA LEU A 167 12.77 14.98 -7.06
C LEU A 167 11.28 15.15 -7.38
N TYR A 168 10.52 14.05 -7.37
CA TYR A 168 9.06 14.10 -7.59
C TYR A 168 8.33 14.91 -6.53
N ALA A 169 8.69 14.73 -5.25
CA ALA A 169 8.12 15.51 -4.15
C ALA A 169 8.47 17.00 -4.27
N ALA A 170 9.73 17.32 -4.56
CA ALA A 170 10.18 18.69 -4.74
C ALA A 170 9.48 19.36 -5.94
N TYR A 171 9.28 18.62 -7.03
CA TYR A 171 8.57 19.09 -8.21
C TYR A 171 7.09 19.39 -7.90
N ASP A 172 6.39 18.49 -7.21
CA ASP A 172 5.00 18.69 -6.76
C ASP A 172 4.86 19.93 -5.85
N MET A 173 5.80 20.12 -4.92
CA MET A 173 5.82 21.31 -4.06
C MET A 173 6.10 22.60 -4.84
N ALA A 174 7.01 22.57 -5.82
CA ALA A 174 7.31 23.72 -6.66
C ALA A 174 6.08 24.16 -7.49
N LEU A 175 5.31 23.20 -8.00
CA LEU A 175 4.06 23.47 -8.72
C LEU A 175 2.95 24.06 -7.84
N SER A 176 3.02 23.81 -6.54
CA SER A 176 2.00 24.24 -5.57
C SER A 176 2.32 25.60 -4.92
N GLY A 177 3.41 26.26 -5.35
CA GLY A 177 3.79 27.59 -4.90
C GLY A 177 2.84 28.68 -5.40
N ALA A 178 3.00 29.90 -4.86
CA ALA A 178 2.13 31.04 -5.21
C ALA A 178 2.20 31.44 -6.70
N ASN A 179 3.37 31.28 -7.32
CA ASN A 179 3.61 31.58 -8.74
C ASN A 179 4.55 30.51 -9.33
N PRO A 180 4.05 29.31 -9.66
CA PRO A 180 4.91 28.16 -9.97
C PRO A 180 5.69 28.32 -11.29
N GLY A 181 5.20 29.13 -12.22
CA GLY A 181 5.75 29.19 -13.59
C GLY A 181 5.27 28.03 -14.45
N GLU A 182 5.94 27.79 -15.58
CA GLU A 182 5.55 26.74 -16.53
C GLU A 182 5.99 25.34 -16.07
N CYS A 183 5.03 24.41 -15.96
CA CYS A 183 5.26 23.08 -15.38
C CYS A 183 6.42 22.32 -16.02
N LEU A 184 6.56 22.41 -17.35
CA LEU A 184 7.61 21.72 -18.08
C LEU A 184 8.99 22.35 -17.85
N GLU A 185 9.08 23.67 -17.74
CA GLU A 185 10.34 24.37 -17.53
C GLU A 185 10.89 24.13 -16.12
N ILE A 186 10.00 24.07 -15.11
CA ILE A 186 10.38 23.64 -13.75
C ILE A 186 10.96 22.22 -13.79
N TRP A 187 10.26 21.28 -14.44
CA TRP A 187 10.73 19.89 -14.53
C TRP A 187 12.08 19.80 -15.23
N LYS A 188 12.24 20.46 -16.38
CA LYS A 188 13.50 20.51 -17.12
C LYS A 188 14.65 21.02 -16.26
N SER A 189 14.43 22.12 -15.54
CA SER A 189 15.45 22.71 -14.67
C SER A 189 15.87 21.74 -13.57
N MET A 190 14.89 21.11 -12.90
CA MET A 190 15.16 20.18 -11.80
C MET A 190 15.80 18.87 -12.29
N GLU A 191 15.29 18.26 -13.36
CA GLU A 191 15.82 17.01 -13.92
C GLU A 191 17.24 17.21 -14.48
N THR A 192 17.53 18.36 -15.11
CA THR A 192 18.87 18.72 -15.60
C THR A 192 19.90 18.84 -14.47
N ALA A 193 19.48 19.27 -13.28
CA ALA A 193 20.36 19.34 -12.12
C ALA A 193 20.71 17.94 -11.55
N THR A 194 19.99 16.89 -11.95
CA THR A 194 20.31 15.51 -11.55
C THR A 194 21.39 14.90 -12.44
N PRO A 195 22.12 13.87 -11.96
CA PRO A 195 23.07 13.13 -12.81
C PRO A 195 22.45 12.45 -14.04
N MET A 196 21.12 12.27 -14.07
CA MET A 196 20.42 11.65 -15.20
C MET A 196 20.18 12.64 -16.35
N GLY A 197 20.07 13.93 -16.04
CA GLY A 197 19.82 14.99 -17.01
C GLY A 197 18.43 14.92 -17.65
N TYR A 198 17.97 16.05 -18.20
CA TYR A 198 16.73 16.10 -18.96
C TYR A 198 16.93 15.59 -20.39
N ILE A 199 15.98 14.79 -20.89
CA ILE A 199 15.96 14.32 -22.28
C ILE A 199 15.00 15.19 -23.09
N GLU A 200 15.52 15.82 -24.15
CA GLU A 200 14.74 16.68 -25.03
C GLU A 200 13.51 15.97 -25.62
N ARG A 201 12.44 16.75 -25.86
CA ARG A 201 11.15 16.29 -26.39
C ARG A 201 10.39 15.31 -25.49
N THR A 202 10.77 15.17 -24.21
CA THR A 202 9.99 14.44 -23.21
C THR A 202 9.10 15.38 -22.40
N SER A 203 7.96 14.90 -21.92
CA SER A 203 7.03 15.67 -21.09
C SER A 203 6.56 14.84 -19.91
N PHE A 204 7.46 14.64 -18.94
CA PHE A 204 7.13 13.96 -17.70
C PHE A 204 5.89 14.56 -16.99
N PRO A 205 5.71 15.90 -16.90
CA PRO A 205 4.54 16.47 -16.23
C PRO A 205 3.20 16.00 -16.79
N GLY A 206 3.14 15.77 -18.11
CA GLY A 206 1.93 15.24 -18.76
C GLY A 206 1.58 13.79 -18.40
N THR A 207 2.52 13.06 -17.79
CA THR A 207 2.38 11.66 -17.37
C THR A 207 2.28 11.48 -15.86
N PHE A 208 2.53 12.53 -15.07
CA PHE A 208 2.61 12.43 -13.62
C PHE A 208 1.22 12.48 -12.97
N GLU A 209 0.49 11.36 -13.03
CA GLU A 209 -0.93 11.30 -12.64
C GLU A 209 -1.23 11.62 -11.17
N HIS A 210 -0.22 11.54 -10.28
CA HIS A 210 -0.38 11.75 -8.85
C HIS A 210 -0.91 13.16 -8.55
N ILE A 211 -0.36 14.17 -9.24
CA ILE A 211 -0.79 15.56 -9.11
C ILE A 211 -2.27 15.70 -9.49
N ALA A 212 -2.71 15.03 -10.55
CA ALA A 212 -4.09 15.09 -11.03
C ALA A 212 -5.08 14.16 -10.29
N SER A 213 -4.60 13.32 -9.36
CA SER A 213 -5.40 12.26 -8.71
C SER A 213 -5.58 12.44 -7.20
N GLY A 214 -5.33 13.65 -6.70
CA GLY A 214 -5.56 14.03 -5.30
C GLY A 214 -4.31 13.97 -4.42
N TYR A 215 -3.12 13.87 -5.00
CA TYR A 215 -1.82 13.95 -4.31
C TYR A 215 -1.07 15.26 -4.59
N ALA A 216 -1.69 16.24 -5.25
CA ALA A 216 -1.09 17.57 -5.43
C ALA A 216 -0.71 18.19 -4.08
N ALA A 217 0.48 18.77 -4.00
CA ALA A 217 1.09 19.28 -2.77
C ALA A 217 1.22 18.23 -1.64
N GLY A 218 1.26 16.95 -1.99
CA GLY A 218 1.19 15.82 -1.06
C GLY A 218 2.04 14.63 -1.47
N TYR A 219 2.79 14.69 -2.58
CA TYR A 219 3.60 13.57 -3.04
C TYR A 219 4.72 13.21 -2.05
N TYR A 220 5.20 14.17 -1.25
CA TYR A 220 6.15 13.91 -0.15
C TYR A 220 5.64 12.85 0.83
N GLY A 221 4.31 12.69 0.94
CA GLY A 221 3.64 11.72 1.78
C GLY A 221 4.10 10.29 1.55
N TYR A 222 4.55 9.91 0.34
CA TYR A 222 5.10 8.57 0.09
C TYR A 222 6.36 8.26 0.89
N MET A 223 7.31 9.20 0.94
CA MET A 223 8.56 9.01 1.70
C MET A 223 8.32 9.18 3.20
N TRP A 224 7.44 10.10 3.58
CA TRP A 224 7.02 10.27 4.97
C TRP A 224 6.35 9.01 5.53
N ALA A 225 5.39 8.46 4.79
CA ALA A 225 4.74 7.21 5.12
C ALA A 225 5.72 6.04 5.22
N LYS A 226 6.80 6.02 4.41
CA LYS A 226 7.78 4.93 4.45
C LYS A 226 8.55 4.91 5.77
N VAL A 227 8.87 6.10 6.30
CA VAL A 227 9.48 6.21 7.63
C VAL A 227 8.56 5.63 8.69
N ILE A 228 7.28 6.02 8.69
CA ILE A 228 6.27 5.50 9.61
C ILE A 228 6.09 3.99 9.45
N ALA A 229 6.03 3.50 8.22
CA ALA A 229 5.87 2.08 7.91
C ALA A 229 7.00 1.23 8.50
N LEU A 230 8.25 1.70 8.38
CA LEU A 230 9.41 1.01 8.94
C LEU A 230 9.44 1.05 10.47
N ASP A 231 8.97 2.16 11.07
CA ASP A 231 8.82 2.25 12.53
C ASP A 231 7.71 1.31 13.05
N LEU A 232 6.55 1.27 12.39
CA LEU A 232 5.48 0.32 12.69
C LEU A 232 5.93 -1.14 12.53
N LEU A 233 6.72 -1.43 11.50
CA LEU A 233 7.30 -2.74 11.26
C LEU A 233 8.22 -3.17 12.42
N SER A 234 8.96 -2.22 13.03
CA SER A 234 9.92 -2.52 14.10
C SER A 234 9.27 -3.22 15.29
N ALA A 235 7.98 -2.97 15.55
CA ALA A 235 7.21 -3.62 16.61
C ALA A 235 7.01 -5.13 16.41
N PHE A 236 7.21 -5.65 15.18
CA PHE A 236 7.21 -7.09 14.90
C PHE A 236 8.57 -7.74 15.23
N GLY A 237 9.64 -6.97 15.33
CA GLY A 237 11.00 -7.49 15.54
C GLY A 237 11.39 -8.48 14.45
N GLU A 238 11.92 -9.64 14.86
CA GLU A 238 12.29 -10.72 13.93
C GLU A 238 11.09 -11.60 13.51
N ASP A 239 9.97 -11.59 14.25
CA ASP A 239 8.81 -12.44 13.98
C ASP A 239 7.65 -11.64 13.36
N LEU A 240 7.70 -11.49 12.03
CA LEU A 240 6.62 -10.86 11.25
C LEU A 240 5.29 -11.62 11.30
N MET A 241 5.31 -12.90 11.69
CA MET A 241 4.12 -13.73 11.80
C MET A 241 3.52 -13.70 13.22
N ASN A 242 4.06 -12.85 14.11
CA ASN A 242 3.57 -12.69 15.47
C ASN A 242 2.11 -12.21 15.48
N THR A 243 1.20 -13.13 15.81
CA THR A 243 -0.24 -12.84 15.78
C THR A 243 -0.69 -11.83 16.84
N ALA A 244 0.04 -11.69 17.95
CA ALA A 244 -0.29 -10.71 18.98
C ALA A 244 0.03 -9.29 18.49
N THR A 245 1.21 -9.08 17.91
CA THR A 245 1.58 -7.81 17.26
C THR A 245 0.65 -7.51 16.09
N GLY A 246 0.34 -8.49 15.22
CA GLY A 246 -0.62 -8.29 14.13
C GLY A 246 -2.03 -7.89 14.61
N ARG A 247 -2.49 -8.42 15.76
CA ARG A 247 -3.76 -7.99 16.37
C ARG A 247 -3.68 -6.57 16.93
N ARG A 248 -2.55 -6.18 17.53
CA ARG A 248 -2.32 -4.80 18.01
C ARG A 248 -2.30 -3.82 16.84
N PHE A 249 -1.54 -4.10 15.79
CA PHE A 249 -1.51 -3.32 14.55
C PHE A 249 -2.92 -3.15 13.97
N ARG A 250 -3.67 -4.24 13.85
CA ARG A 250 -5.06 -4.18 13.37
C ARG A 250 -5.96 -3.32 14.26
N ALA A 251 -5.79 -3.37 15.57
CA ALA A 251 -6.63 -2.63 16.50
C ALA A 251 -6.29 -1.14 16.53
N GLY A 252 -5.00 -0.79 16.52
CA GLY A 252 -4.52 0.60 16.57
C GLY A 252 -4.58 1.32 15.23
N VAL A 253 -4.11 0.66 14.16
CA VAL A 253 -4.02 1.24 12.82
C VAL A 253 -5.28 0.89 12.02
N GLU A 254 -5.47 -0.37 11.65
CA GLU A 254 -6.50 -0.74 10.64
C GLU A 254 -7.95 -0.48 11.08
N ARG A 255 -8.22 -0.43 12.38
CA ARG A 255 -9.56 -0.20 12.94
C ARG A 255 -9.82 1.23 13.40
N SER A 256 -8.78 1.98 13.80
CA SER A 256 -8.93 3.10 14.73
C SER A 256 -8.35 4.43 14.27
N VAL A 257 -8.16 4.66 12.96
CA VAL A 257 -7.53 5.94 12.52
C VAL A 257 -8.39 7.18 12.82
N PHE A 258 -9.68 7.05 13.08
CA PHE A 258 -10.48 8.14 13.66
C PHE A 258 -11.53 7.59 14.64
N ARG A 259 -11.15 7.43 15.91
CA ARG A 259 -12.14 7.68 16.96
C ARG A 259 -12.41 9.17 16.87
N GLY A 260 -13.62 9.57 16.47
CA GLY A 260 -14.03 10.97 16.36
C GLY A 260 -14.10 11.70 17.71
N ASP A 261 -13.07 11.56 18.54
CA ASP A 261 -12.77 12.49 19.60
C ASP A 261 -11.87 13.57 19.01
N SER A 262 -12.16 14.80 19.40
CA SER A 262 -11.68 16.08 18.88
C SER A 262 -10.17 16.37 19.01
N ARG A 263 -9.32 15.35 19.03
CA ARG A 263 -7.86 15.49 19.04
C ARG A 263 -7.33 14.86 17.77
N GLY A 264 -6.80 15.69 16.86
CA GLY A 264 -5.96 15.24 15.75
C GLY A 264 -4.62 14.69 16.26
N GLU A 265 -4.68 13.74 17.17
CA GLU A 265 -3.54 12.95 17.59
C GLU A 265 -3.25 12.04 16.40
N LEU A 266 -2.12 12.30 15.72
CA LEU A 266 -1.42 11.25 14.99
C LEU A 266 -1.51 9.97 15.84
N ILE A 267 -1.67 8.81 15.21
CA ILE A 267 -1.41 7.55 15.90
C ILE A 267 0.06 7.60 16.33
N THR A 268 0.30 8.14 17.51
CA THR A 268 1.62 8.18 18.12
C THR A 268 1.91 6.75 18.55
N THR A 269 3.15 6.35 18.31
CA THR A 269 3.73 5.11 18.82
C THR A 269 3.76 5.06 20.37
N GLU A 270 3.20 6.06 21.06
CA GLU A 270 3.12 6.20 22.52
C GLU A 270 2.26 5.12 23.22
N SER A 271 1.43 4.36 22.49
CA SER A 271 0.72 3.23 23.11
C SER A 271 1.60 2.00 23.37
N THR A 272 2.90 2.06 23.05
CA THR A 272 3.92 1.14 23.57
C THR A 272 4.71 1.85 24.67
N GLU A 273 4.36 1.59 25.93
CA GLU A 273 5.13 2.00 27.11
C GLU A 273 6.58 1.49 26.96
N HIS A 274 7.48 2.39 26.53
CA HIS A 274 8.96 2.40 26.64
C HIS A 274 9.65 2.98 25.39
N THR A 275 9.33 4.21 24.98
CA THR A 275 10.19 4.98 24.04
C THR A 275 9.91 6.49 24.13
N GLU A 276 9.83 7.04 25.34
CA GLU A 276 9.59 8.49 25.56
C GLU A 276 10.82 9.40 25.28
N ALA A 277 11.88 8.93 24.61
CA ALA A 277 13.16 9.64 24.62
C ALA A 277 13.88 9.86 23.28
N SER A 278 13.30 9.56 22.10
CA SER A 278 14.11 9.59 20.86
C SER A 278 13.59 10.42 19.67
N LEU A 279 12.36 10.93 19.68
CA LEU A 279 11.82 11.69 18.54
C LEU A 279 11.55 13.18 18.83
N CYS A 280 11.47 13.59 20.10
CA CYS A 280 11.37 15.02 20.48
C CYS A 280 12.72 15.71 20.71
N SER A 281 13.86 15.03 20.53
CA SER A 281 15.20 15.63 20.73
C SER A 281 15.92 16.02 19.43
N LEU A 282 15.19 16.09 18.30
CA LEU A 282 15.74 16.51 17.01
C LEU A 282 15.12 17.80 16.45
N TRP A 283 14.38 18.54 17.28
CA TRP A 283 13.98 19.93 17.03
C TRP A 283 14.02 20.74 18.31
#